data_AF-A0A5C3KNF1-F1
#
_entry.id   AF-A0A5C3KNF1-F1
#
_cell.length_a   1.000
_cell.length_b   1.000
_cell.length_c   1.000
_cell.angle_alpha   90.00
_cell.angle_beta   90.00
_cell.angle_gamma   90.00
#
_symmetry.space_group_name_H-M   'P 1'
#
loop_
_entity.id
_entity.type
_entity.pdbx_description
1 polymer ?
#
loop_
_entity_poly.entity_id
_entity_poly.type
_entity_poly.pdbx_seq_one_letter_code
_entity_poly.pdbx_strand_id
1 'polypeptide(L)'
;HHAAWQTGQVLHRDLSENNLMVNRMEDGTSKGVLNDWDMATRIDSNTQDPGSSPQSRTGTLPFMACELLLNKPPPHFYRHDLESFVYILLW
;
A
#
# COMPACT_ATOMS: atom_id res chain seq x y z
N HIS A 1 -5.96 -4.45 5.33
CA HIS A 1 -4.68 -4.55 4.59
C HIS A 1 -4.15 -5.98 4.53
N HIS A 2 -3.68 -6.60 5.63
CA HIS A 2 -3.13 -7.98 5.62
C HIS A 2 -3.98 -9.03 4.88
N ALA A 3 -5.31 -9.04 5.07
CA ALA A 3 -6.19 -9.96 4.35
C ALA A 3 -6.14 -9.77 2.81
N ALA A 4 -6.11 -8.51 2.33
CA ALA A 4 -6.01 -8.22 0.90
C ALA A 4 -4.68 -8.73 0.31
N TRP A 5 -3.59 -8.67 1.08
CA TRP A 5 -2.32 -9.26 0.70
C TRP A 5 -2.37 -10.79 0.71
N GLN A 6 -2.77 -11.39 1.83
CA GLN A 6 -2.68 -12.84 2.03
C GLN A 6 -3.67 -13.62 1.15
N THR A 7 -4.94 -13.17 1.09
CA THR A 7 -6.01 -13.88 0.38
C THR A 7 -6.26 -13.28 -1.00
N GLY A 8 -6.21 -11.96 -1.11
CA GLY A 8 -6.41 -11.24 -2.36
C GLY A 8 -5.20 -11.27 -3.28
N GLN A 9 -4.00 -11.53 -2.76
CA GLN A 9 -2.73 -11.38 -3.49
C GLN A 9 -2.61 -9.97 -4.08
N VAL A 10 -2.97 -8.93 -3.30
CA VAL A 10 -2.95 -7.53 -3.74
C VAL A 10 -2.04 -6.69 -2.83
N LEU A 11 -1.26 -5.80 -3.45
CA LEU A 11 -0.50 -4.73 -2.81
C LEU A 11 -1.23 -3.40 -3.00
N HIS A 12 -1.24 -2.54 -1.98
CA HIS A 12 -1.98 -1.28 -2.02
C HIS A 12 -1.22 -0.17 -2.75
N ARG A 13 0.07 0.00 -2.47
CA ARG A 13 1.01 0.91 -3.14
C ARG A 13 0.82 2.42 -2.98
N ASP A 14 -0.24 2.86 -2.31
CA ASP A 14 -0.51 4.29 -2.09
C ASP A 14 -1.18 4.50 -0.74
N LEU A 15 -0.44 4.19 0.33
CA LEU A 15 -0.90 4.41 1.69
C LEU A 15 -0.60 5.86 2.10
N SER A 16 -1.60 6.53 2.65
CA SER A 16 -1.49 7.87 3.23
C SER A 16 -2.51 8.02 4.36
N GLU A 17 -2.37 9.05 5.20
CA GLU A 17 -3.38 9.38 6.22
C GLU A 17 -4.78 9.59 5.63
N ASN A 18 -4.86 10.18 4.44
CA ASN A 18 -6.11 10.46 3.74
C ASN A 18 -6.80 9.18 3.28
N ASN A 19 -6.05 8.09 3.20
CA ASN A 19 -6.55 6.79 2.77
C ASN A 19 -7.09 5.95 3.93
N LEU A 20 -6.90 6.42 5.17
CA LEU A 20 -7.45 5.82 6.38
C LEU A 20 -8.76 6.50 6.77
N MET A 21 -9.85 5.79 6.59
CA MET A 21 -11.18 6.22 6.99
C MET A 21 -11.61 5.56 8.30
N VAL A 22 -12.49 6.21 9.05
CA VAL A 22 -13.09 5.66 10.26
C VAL A 22 -14.60 5.63 10.10
N ASN A 23 -15.17 4.43 10.12
CA ASN A 23 -16.61 4.23 10.18
C ASN A 23 -17.05 4.16 11.65
N ARG A 24 -17.85 5.14 12.09
CA ARG A 24 -18.41 5.19 13.45
C ARG A 24 -19.75 4.46 13.46
N MET A 25 -19.90 3.51 14.37
CA MET A 25 -21.08 2.65 14.48
C MET A 25 -22.07 3.18 15.51
N GLU A 26 -23.34 2.78 15.38
CA GLU A 26 -24.42 3.17 16.30
C GLU A 26 -24.18 2.69 17.74
N ASP A 27 -23.47 1.57 17.91
CA ASP A 27 -23.08 1.01 19.21
C ASP A 27 -21.92 1.75 19.89
N GLY A 28 -21.47 2.88 19.32
CA GLY A 28 -20.36 3.68 19.83
C GLY A 28 -18.98 3.13 19.46
N THR A 29 -18.88 1.99 18.78
CA THR A 29 -17.60 1.46 18.30
C THR A 29 -17.15 2.14 17.01
N SER A 30 -15.91 1.91 16.60
CA SER A 30 -15.34 2.44 15.36
C SER A 30 -14.58 1.35 14.62
N LYS A 31 -14.71 1.32 13.29
CA LYS A 31 -13.94 0.44 12.42
C LYS A 31 -13.13 1.26 11.43
N GLY A 32 -11.84 0.95 11.34
CA GLY A 32 -10.98 1.48 10.28
C GLY A 32 -11.37 0.90 8.92
N VAL A 33 -11.37 1.75 7.91
CA VAL A 33 -11.60 1.38 6.51
C VAL A 33 -10.43 1.92 5.70
N LEU A 34 -9.87 1.07 4.84
CA LEU A 34 -8.78 1.44 3.95
C LEU A 34 -9.32 1.64 2.53
N ASN A 35 -9.22 2.85 2.01
CA ASN A 35 -9.77 3.25 0.70
C ASN A 35 -8.69 3.27 -0.41
N ASP A 36 -9.04 3.80 -1.58
CA ASP A 36 -8.10 4.19 -2.65
C ASP A 36 -7.19 3.06 -3.15
N TRP A 37 -7.83 2.07 -3.77
CA TRP A 37 -7.17 0.90 -4.34
C TRP A 37 -6.81 1.07 -5.83
N ASP A 38 -6.87 2.29 -6.37
CA ASP A 38 -6.68 2.55 -7.81
C ASP A 38 -5.23 2.27 -8.25
N MET A 39 -4.27 2.45 -7.35
CA MET A 39 -2.85 2.12 -7.57
C MET A 39 -2.49 0.68 -7.17
N ALA A 40 -3.47 -0.11 -6.71
CA ALA A 40 -3.22 -1.45 -6.23
C ALA A 40 -2.84 -2.39 -7.37
N THR A 41 -1.95 -3.34 -7.08
CA THR A 41 -1.52 -4.35 -8.06
C THR A 41 -1.62 -5.75 -7.49
N ARG A 42 -1.96 -6.71 -8.35
CA ARG A 42 -1.89 -8.13 -8.00
C ARG A 42 -0.43 -8.60 -7.94
N ILE A 43 -0.17 -9.51 -7.02
CA ILE A 43 1.09 -10.25 -6.94
C ILE A 43 0.99 -11.36 -7.99
N ASP A 44 1.56 -11.12 -9.17
CA ASP A 44 1.62 -12.14 -10.20
C ASP A 44 2.63 -13.23 -9.81
N SER A 45 2.15 -14.46 -9.66
CA SER A 45 3.00 -15.62 -9.35
C SER A 45 3.89 -16.06 -10.52
N ASN A 46 3.66 -15.52 -11.73
CA ASN A 46 4.26 -15.98 -12.98
C ASN A 46 5.27 -14.99 -13.61
N THR A 47 5.44 -13.80 -13.06
CA THR A 47 6.44 -12.83 -13.53
C THR A 47 7.70 -12.96 -12.70
N GLN A 48 8.57 -13.88 -13.13
CA GLN A 48 10.01 -13.80 -12.87
C GLN A 48 10.67 -12.62 -13.61
N ASP A 49 9.91 -11.81 -14.36
CA ASP A 49 10.34 -10.54 -14.91
C ASP A 49 9.97 -9.37 -13.97
N PRO A 50 10.93 -8.79 -13.23
CA PRO A 50 10.70 -7.59 -12.41
C PRO A 50 10.45 -6.31 -13.24
N GLY A 51 10.23 -6.43 -14.56
CA GLY A 51 10.08 -5.32 -15.51
C GLY A 51 8.65 -5.00 -15.95
N SER A 52 7.65 -5.81 -15.59
CA SER A 52 6.34 -5.78 -16.27
C SER A 52 5.21 -5.06 -15.51
N SER A 53 5.41 -4.70 -14.24
CA SER A 53 4.51 -3.78 -13.54
C SER A 53 5.07 -2.37 -13.72
N PRO A 54 4.26 -1.34 -14.04
CA PRO A 54 4.78 -0.01 -14.29
C PRO A 54 5.61 0.44 -13.08
N GLN A 55 6.92 0.60 -13.33
CA GLN A 55 7.94 1.18 -12.45
C GLN A 55 7.68 2.67 -12.20
N SER A 56 6.44 3.12 -12.36
CA SER A 56 6.02 4.45 -12.00
C SER A 56 6.12 4.56 -10.49
N ARG A 57 6.90 5.54 -10.03
CA ARG A 57 6.98 6.01 -8.64
C ARG A 57 5.61 6.56 -8.22
N THR A 58 4.66 5.66 -8.04
CA THR A 58 3.28 5.90 -7.62
C THR A 58 3.21 5.82 -6.11
N GLY A 59 2.41 6.67 -5.51
CA GLY A 59 2.25 6.74 -4.07
C GLY A 59 2.49 8.14 -3.54
N THR A 60 1.94 8.39 -2.36
CA THR A 60 2.08 9.65 -1.65
C THR A 60 3.50 9.79 -1.05
N LEU A 61 4.31 10.73 -1.57
CA LEU A 61 5.76 10.78 -1.31
C LEU A 61 6.19 10.74 0.17
N PRO A 62 5.56 11.47 1.11
CA PRO A 62 5.90 11.39 2.53
C PRO A 62 5.74 10.00 3.16
N PHE A 63 4.86 9.16 2.61
CA PHE A 63 4.55 7.83 3.11
C PHE A 63 5.20 6.73 2.27
N MET A 64 5.94 7.08 1.22
CA MET A 64 6.57 6.10 0.34
C MET A 64 7.78 5.46 1.02
N ALA A 65 7.89 4.14 0.93
CA ALA A 65 9.06 3.41 1.42
C ALA A 65 10.37 3.94 0.82
N CYS A 66 11.43 4.03 1.63
CA CYS A 66 12.71 4.65 1.24
C CYS A 66 13.31 4.01 -0.03
N GLU A 67 13.22 2.68 -0.16
CA GLU A 67 13.76 1.97 -1.34
C GLU A 67 13.02 2.31 -2.63
N LEU A 68 11.75 2.71 -2.55
CA LEU A 68 10.95 3.12 -3.71
C LEU A 68 11.29 4.54 -4.19
N LEU A 69 12.05 5.31 -3.40
CA LEU A 69 12.53 6.64 -3.77
C LEU A 69 13.84 6.62 -4.58
N LEU A 70 14.46 5.45 -4.77
CA LEU A 70 15.68 5.30 -5.55
C LEU A 70 15.43 5.54 -7.06
N ASN A 71 16.48 5.92 -7.80
CA ASN A 71 16.39 6.13 -9.26
C ASN A 71 15.94 4.89 -10.05
N LYS A 72 16.24 3.70 -9.53
CA LYS A 72 15.82 2.41 -10.07
C LYS A 72 15.24 1.60 -8.91
N PRO A 73 13.97 1.85 -8.54
CA PRO A 73 13.39 1.20 -7.37
C PRO A 73 13.18 -0.28 -7.65
N PRO A 74 13.25 -1.15 -6.63
CA PRO A 74 12.85 -2.54 -6.76
C PRO A 74 11.33 -2.63 -6.98
N PRO A 75 10.80 -3.83 -7.31
CA PRO A 75 9.36 -4.07 -7.29
C PRO A 75 8.74 -3.66 -5.94
N HIS A 76 7.49 -3.22 -5.99
CA HIS A 76 6.75 -2.95 -4.76
C HIS A 76 6.49 -4.28 -4.03
N PHE A 77 6.87 -4.37 -2.76
CA PHE A 77 6.66 -5.54 -1.92
C PHE A 77 5.74 -5.19 -0.75
N TYR A 78 5.13 -6.20 -0.12
CA TYR A 78 4.27 -6.01 1.05
C TYR A 78 4.96 -5.22 2.19
N ARG A 79 6.27 -5.40 2.38
CA ARG A 79 7.04 -4.63 3.38
C ARG A 79 7.05 -3.13 3.12
N HIS A 80 6.91 -2.69 1.87
CA HIS A 80 6.86 -1.27 1.54
C HIS A 80 5.53 -0.66 1.98
N ASP A 81 4.40 -1.36 1.79
CA ASP A 81 3.12 -0.96 2.38
C ASP A 81 3.21 -0.91 3.92
N LEU A 82 3.92 -1.85 4.55
CA LEU A 82 4.13 -1.82 6.01
C LEU A 82 4.95 -0.61 6.47
N GLU A 83 6.00 -0.25 5.73
CA GLU A 83 6.80 0.95 5.99
C GLU A 83 5.94 2.22 5.90
N SER A 84 5.03 2.31 4.93
CA SER A 84 4.08 3.40 4.83
C SER A 84 3.18 3.52 6.07
N PHE A 85 2.72 2.41 6.65
CA PHE A 85 1.96 2.45 7.90
C PHE A 85 2.78 3.03 9.06
N VAL A 86 4.08 2.74 9.13
CA VAL A 86 4.97 3.33 10.15
C VAL A 86 5.03 4.85 9.97
N TYR A 87 5.16 5.35 8.74
CA TYR A 87 5.16 6.78 8.48
C TYR A 87 3.82 7.44 8.81
N ILE A 88 2.70 6.79 8.52
CA ILE A 88 1.37 7.31 8.88
C ILE A 88 1.18 7.41 10.40
N LEU A 89 1.72 6.46 11.17
CA LEU A 89 1.64 6.50 12.64
C LEU A 89 2.46 7.65 13.26
N LEU A 90 3.45 8.19 12.54
CA LEU A 90 4.32 9.26 13.01
C LEU A 90 3.90 10.65 12.53
N TRP A 91 2.97 10.72 11.60
CA TRP A 91 2.50 11.95 10.95
C TRP A 91 1.47 12.68 11.82
#